data_AF-A0A160FDK2-F1
#
_entry.id   AF-A0A160FDK2-F1
#
_cell.length_a   1.000
_cell.length_b   1.000
_cell.length_c   1.000
_cell.angle_alpha   90.00
_cell.angle_beta   90.00
_cell.angle_gamma   90.00
#
_symmetry.space_group_name_H-M   'P 1'
#
loop_
_entity.id
_entity.type
_entity.pdbx_description
1 polymer ?
#
loop_
_entity_poly.entity_id
_entity_poly.type
_entity_poly.pdbx_seq_one_letter_code
_entity_poly.pdbx_strand_id
1 'polypeptide(L)' 'MLREEQTVNEIAGKYEISPVMLSRWKAEFVERASMVFGRETKEAEKMKRNYEEKQGQLEKLVGQLTLEVSWLKKKSGL' A
#
# COMPACT_ATOMS: atom_id res chain seq x y z
N MET A 1 -2.52 -4.47 28.60
CA MET A 1 -2.41 -5.87 28.16
C MET A 1 -3.57 -6.15 27.22
N LEU A 2 -3.30 -6.72 26.04
CA LEU A 2 -4.35 -7.24 25.16
C LEU A 2 -4.95 -8.49 25.81
N ARG A 3 -6.27 -8.56 25.90
CA ARG A 3 -7.02 -9.71 26.41
C ARG A 3 -8.03 -10.14 25.35
N GLU A 4 -8.13 -11.45 25.13
CA GLU A 4 -9.12 -12.03 24.22
C GLU A 4 -10.47 -12.13 24.94
N GLU A 5 -11.53 -11.64 24.30
CA GLU A 5 -12.91 -11.78 24.79
C GLU A 5 -13.56 -13.09 24.35
N GLN A 6 -13.11 -13.64 23.22
CA GLN A 6 -13.59 -14.89 22.63
C GLN A 6 -12.40 -15.66 22.06
N THR A 7 -12.48 -16.99 22.11
CA THR A 7 -11.49 -17.90 21.54
C THR A 7 -11.64 -17.98 20.02
N VAL A 8 -10.57 -18.42 19.35
CA VAL A 8 -10.59 -18.66 17.90
C VAL A 8 -11.70 -19.64 17.49
N ASN A 9 -11.97 -20.68 18.29
CA ASN A 9 -13.00 -21.67 17.98
C ASN A 9 -14.42 -21.09 18.11
N GLU A 10 -14.67 -20.23 19.09
CA GLU A 10 -15.97 -19.56 19.25
C GLU A 10 -16.27 -18.62 18.08
N ILE A 11 -15.26 -17.85 17.64
CA ILE A 11 -15.39 -16.94 16.49
C ILE A 11 -15.54 -17.75 15.19
N ALA A 12 -14.73 -18.80 15.01
CA ALA A 12 -14.80 -19.70 13.86
C ALA A 12 -16.19 -20.34 13.73
N GLY A 13 -16.76 -20.83 14.83
CA GLY A 13 -18.11 -21.38 14.86
C GLY A 13 -19.19 -20.33 14.59
N LYS A 14 -19.07 -19.13 15.18
CA LYS A 14 -20.04 -18.04 15.00
C LYS A 14 -20.15 -17.55 13.55
N TYR A 15 -19.02 -17.49 12.84
CA TYR A 15 -18.96 -16.97 11.48
C TYR A 15 -18.81 -18.05 10.41
N GLU A 16 -18.90 -19.32 10.79
CA GLU A 16 -18.73 -20.49 9.90
C GLU A 16 -17.40 -20.45 9.11
N ILE A 17 -16.34 -19.92 9.73
CA ILE A 17 -15.00 -19.85 9.16
C ILE A 17 -14.17 -21.03 9.69
N SER A 18 -13.28 -21.59 8.86
CA SER A 18 -12.34 -22.61 9.31
C SER A 18 -11.45 -22.11 10.47
N PRO A 19 -11.37 -22.82 11.61
CA PRO A 19 -10.51 -22.46 12.74
C PRO A 19 -9.03 -22.32 12.35
N VAL A 20 -8.57 -23.14 11.41
CA VAL A 20 -7.19 -23.11 10.89
C VAL A 20 -6.92 -21.80 10.14
N MET A 21 -7.89 -21.37 9.32
CA MET A 21 -7.78 -20.13 8.56
C MET A 21 -7.77 -18.92 9.49
N LEU A 22 -8.68 -18.88 10.46
CA LEU A 22 -8.76 -17.80 11.44
C LEU A 22 -7.50 -17.73 12.33
N SER A 23 -6.95 -18.87 12.72
CA SER A 23 -5.67 -18.92 13.46
C SER A 23 -4.52 -18.32 12.67
N ARG A 24 -4.43 -18.63 11.37
CA ARG A 24 -3.42 -18.07 10.47
C ARG A 24 -3.57 -16.56 10.33
N TRP A 25 -4.79 -16.07 10.11
CA TRP A 25 -5.06 -14.63 10.01
C TRP A 25 -4.73 -13.88 11.30
N LYS A 26 -5.06 -14.46 12.46
CA LYS A 26 -4.71 -13.87 13.75
C LYS A 26 -3.19 -13.76 13.92
N ALA A 27 -2.43 -14.79 13.56
CA ALA A 27 -0.98 -14.76 13.62
C ALA A 27 -0.39 -13.69 12.68
N GLU A 28 -0.86 -13.65 11.42
CA GLU A 28 -0.43 -12.66 10.42
C GLU A 28 -0.76 -11.22 10.87
N PHE A 29 -1.95 -11.02 11.44
CA PHE A 29 -2.34 -9.73 11.99
C PHE A 29 -1.42 -9.31 13.12
N VAL A 30 -1.16 -10.16 14.11
CA VAL A 30 -0.27 -9.79 15.24
C VAL A 30 1.14 -9.47 14.77
N GLU A 31 1.67 -10.21 13.79
CA GLU A 31 2.98 -9.97 13.18
C GLU A 31 3.04 -8.61 12.46
N ARG A 32 2.00 -8.28 11.68
CA ARG A 32 1.99 -7.12 10.76
C ARG A 32 1.26 -5.90 11.31
N ALA A 33 0.54 -6.02 12.42
CA ALA A 33 -0.29 -4.94 12.98
C ALA A 33 0.54 -3.69 13.27
N SER A 34 1.80 -3.84 13.70
CA SER A 34 2.71 -2.72 13.93
C SER A 34 3.07 -1.95 12.66
N MET A 35 3.04 -2.59 11.48
CA MET A 35 3.31 -1.93 10.20
C MET A 35 2.12 -1.08 9.74
N VAL A 36 0.89 -1.53 10.03
CA VAL A 36 -0.36 -0.88 9.58
C VAL A 36 -0.85 0.14 10.60
N PHE A 37 -0.79 -0.21 11.88
CA PHE A 37 -1.31 0.58 13.00
C PHE A 37 -0.21 1.20 13.87
N GLY A 38 1.06 0.94 13.57
CA GLY A 38 2.16 1.70 14.18
C GLY A 38 2.03 3.17 13.81
N ARG A 39 2.48 4.06 14.71
CA ARG A 39 2.69 5.47 14.36
C ARG A 39 3.48 5.52 13.05
N GLU A 40 3.06 6.36 12.10
CA GLU A 40 3.77 6.60 10.84
C GLU A 40 5.26 6.65 11.14
N THR A 41 5.95 5.57 10.77
CA THR A 41 7.38 5.46 11.04
C THR A 41 8.06 6.46 10.11
N LYS A 42 9.20 7.02 10.53
CA LYS A 42 9.99 7.89 9.65
C LYS A 42 10.30 7.18 8.32
N GLU A 43 10.37 5.85 8.33
CA GLU A 43 10.51 4.98 7.18
C GLU A 43 9.29 5.00 6.25
N ALA A 44 8.06 4.98 6.78
CA ALA A 44 6.83 5.09 5.99
C ALA A 44 6.71 6.47 5.34
N GLU A 45 7.00 7.54 6.09
CA GLU A 45 7.05 8.92 5.55
C GLU A 45 8.13 9.05 4.48
N LYS A 46 9.31 8.46 4.68
CA LYS A 46 10.41 8.44 3.70
C LYS A 46 10.02 7.68 2.44
N MET A 47 9.37 6.52 2.57
CA MET A 47 8.87 5.77 1.41
C MET A 47 7.83 6.57 0.62
N LYS A 48 6.88 7.20 1.31
CA LYS A 48 5.88 8.08 0.70
C LYS A 48 6.55 9.23 -0.05
N ARG A 49 7.50 9.92 0.58
CA ARG A 49 8.22 11.04 -0.03
C ARG A 49 9.03 10.61 -1.25
N ASN A 50 9.75 9.48 -1.17
CA ASN A 50 10.48 8.92 -2.30
C ASN A 50 9.55 8.56 -3.47
N TYR A 51 8.36 8.02 -3.16
CA TYR A 51 7.35 7.70 -4.15
C TYR A 51 6.81 8.95 -4.84
N GLU A 52 6.41 9.96 -4.07
CA GLU A 52 5.93 11.26 -4.57
C GLU A 52 7.01 11.96 -5.42
N GLU A 53 8.27 11.93 -5.00
CA GLU A 53 9.38 12.53 -5.74
C GLU A 53 9.63 11.81 -7.08
N LYS A 54 9.61 10.47 -7.08
CA LYS A 54 9.71 9.68 -8.31
C LYS A 54 8.53 9.92 -9.25
N GLN A 55 7.32 10.03 -8.71
CA GLN A 55 6.13 10.34 -9.50
C GLN A 55 6.26 11.72 -10.15
N GLY A 56 6.65 12.74 -9.40
CA GLY A 56 6.86 14.09 -9.93
C GLY A 56 7.95 14.18 -11.01
N GLN A 57 9.01 13.37 -10.90
CA GLN A 57 10.03 13.26 -11.96
C GLN A 57 9.47 12.66 -13.24
N LEU A 58 8.68 11.58 -13.13
CA LEU A 58 8.04 10.94 -14.27
C LEU A 58 7.04 11.87 -14.96
N GLU A 59 6.21 12.58 -14.19
CA GLU A 59 5.25 13.56 -14.71
C GLU A 59 5.95 14.68 -15.50
N LYS A 60 7.08 15.20 -14.98
CA LYS A 60 7.89 16.20 -15.69
C LYS A 60 8.44 15.66 -17.01
N LEU A 61 8.97 14.44 -17.01
CA LEU A 61 9.52 13.81 -18.21
C LEU A 61 8.42 13.59 -19.26
N VAL A 62 7.25 13.11 -18.85
CA VAL A 62 6.08 12.96 -19.73
C VAL A 62 5.66 14.31 -20.30
N GLY A 63 5.64 15.37 -19.49
CA GLY A 63 5.36 16.72 -19.95
C GLY A 63 6.34 17.21 -21.02
N GLN A 64 7.65 17.03 -20.77
CA GLN A 64 8.70 17.38 -21.75
C GLN A 64 8.55 16.59 -23.05
N LEU A 65 8.41 15.27 -22.97
CA LEU A 65 8.22 14.40 -24.14
C LEU A 65 6.96 14.78 -24.93
N THR A 66 5.88 15.14 -24.24
CA THR A 66 4.64 15.59 -24.89
C THR A 66 4.87 16.87 -25.68
N LEU A 67 5.59 17.83 -25.12
CA LEU A 67 5.95 19.07 -25.81
C LEU A 67 6.86 18.80 -27.00
N GLU A 68 7.92 18.00 -26.83
CA GLU A 68 8.85 17.63 -27.91
C GLU A 68 8.12 16.96 -29.07
N VAL A 69 7.28 15.96 -28.77
CA VAL A 69 6.48 15.26 -29.80
C VAL A 69 5.53 16.23 -30.50
N SER A 70 4.84 17.10 -29.75
CA SER A 70 3.92 18.08 -30.36
C SER A 70 4.65 19.06 -31.29
N TRP A 71 5.86 19.47 -30.90
CA TRP A 71 6.69 20.38 -31.69
C TRP A 71 7.22 19.69 -32.95
N LEU A 72 7.67 18.44 -32.83
CA LEU A 72 8.13 17.64 -33.97
C LEU A 72 7.00 17.40 -34.97
N LYS A 73 5.79 17.05 -34.51
CA LYS A 73 4.61 16.89 -35.38
C LYS A 73 4.32 18.18 -36.16
N LYS A 74 4.28 19.32 -35.45
CA LYS A 74 4.10 20.65 -36.06
C LYS A 74 5.18 20.98 -37.09
N LYS A 75 6.44 20.61 -36.83
CA LYS A 75 7.58 20.81 -37.74
C LYS A 75 7.53 19.88 -38.96
N SER A 76 7.10 18.64 -38.79
CA SER A 76 7.00 17.66 -39.88
C SER A 76 5.72 17.82 -40.72
N GLY A 77 4.87 18.80 -40.42
CA GLY A 77 3.62 19.06 -41.16
C GLY A 77 2.54 18.00 -40.93
N LEU A 78 2.65 17.24 -39.83
CA LEU A 78 1.64 16.28 -39.34
C LEU A 78 0.72 16.92 -38.31
#